data_AF-A0A925X0C3-F1
#
_entry.id   AF-A0A925X0C3-F1
#
_cell.length_a   1.000
_cell.length_b   1.000
_cell.length_c   1.000
_cell.angle_alpha   90.00
_cell.angle_beta   90.00
_cell.angle_gamma   90.00
#
_symmetry.space_group_name_H-M   'P 1'
#
loop_
_entity.id
_entity.type
_entity.pdbx_description
1 polymer ?
#
loop_
_entity_poly.entity_id
_entity_poly.type
_entity_poly.pdbx_seq_one_letter_code
_entity_poly.pdbx_strand_id
1 'polypeptide(L)'
;RERIAPSPGTPGEGWGEGLHLRRSILVALLAALPFVSIQLIFNKGVTGSFLTTPYRAYFDDFQPNTGLGFARDDRSAHPKTDLQQKHDLYDRFLRPLLGMSRFEMFTRWRIKFTAFATLPSDLQLILVPLGAFAVLRDRRRIVCLITPILFLALYSLYPYYMTYYALAIAPCVIVLALSGARAVIDLARRSSSSIGDAVYVFVMCASAAICIAALPETRLDFGEELDAIPGLGNINQVLPLRAKPPAVVLFAYTPDASPHEEPVYNWDVANPFDAPIIRAQDLGESRNREIIHYFAARHPETNFYRFDRGLRQLEFLGTAEQLVRRNFTQPTTGQ
;
A
#
# COMPACT_ATOMS: atom_id res chain seq x y z
N ARG A 1 57.54 15.04 25.50
CA ARG A 1 56.10 14.82 25.17
C ARG A 1 55.33 14.85 26.48
N GLU A 2 54.96 16.04 26.93
CA GLU A 2 54.20 16.24 28.16
C GLU A 2 52.75 15.77 27.95
N ARG A 3 52.27 14.89 28.83
CA ARG A 3 50.85 14.55 28.91
C ARG A 3 50.15 15.71 29.59
N ILE A 4 49.48 16.56 28.82
CA ILE A 4 48.55 17.56 29.35
C ILE A 4 47.43 16.78 30.04
N ALA A 5 47.33 16.91 31.35
CA ALA A 5 46.23 16.34 32.12
C ALA A 5 44.91 16.94 31.62
N PRO A 6 43.85 16.13 31.40
CA PRO A 6 42.56 16.65 31.02
C PRO A 6 42.07 17.63 32.09
N SER A 7 41.76 18.86 31.67
CA SER A 7 41.16 19.88 32.53
C SER A 7 39.92 19.29 33.22
N PRO A 8 39.75 19.46 34.54
CA PRO A 8 38.55 19.00 35.24
C PRO A 8 37.33 19.64 34.58
N GLY A 9 36.54 18.81 33.89
CA GLY A 9 35.35 19.25 33.17
C GLY A 9 34.43 20.03 34.09
N THR A 10 34.02 21.21 33.63
CA THR A 10 33.05 22.08 34.30
C THR A 10 31.81 21.26 34.66
N PRO A 11 31.42 21.15 35.95
CA PRO A 11 30.30 20.31 36.42
C PRO A 11 28.88 20.69 35.93
N GLY A 12 28.74 21.46 34.85
CA GLY A 12 27.48 22.08 34.43
C GLY A 12 26.89 21.60 33.11
N GLU A 13 27.65 20.93 32.22
CA GLU A 13 27.17 20.67 30.85
C GLU A 13 26.20 19.49 30.71
N GLY A 14 26.03 18.64 31.73
CA GLY A 14 25.16 17.45 31.66
C GLY A 14 23.66 17.71 31.85
N TRP A 15 23.26 18.86 32.40
CA TRP A 15 21.86 19.11 32.77
C TRP A 15 20.99 19.64 31.62
N GLY A 16 21.61 20.16 30.55
CA GLY A 16 20.91 20.72 29.40
C GLY A 16 20.25 19.67 28.50
N GLU A 17 20.92 18.53 28.25
CA GLU A 17 20.45 17.53 27.29
C GLU A 17 19.11 16.89 27.67
N GLY A 18 18.89 16.66 28.98
CA GLY A 18 17.64 16.09 29.48
C GLY A 18 16.42 16.99 29.27
N LEU A 19 16.61 18.32 29.30
CA LEU A 19 15.54 19.28 29.10
C LEU A 19 15.10 19.33 27.63
N HIS A 20 16.05 19.24 26.69
CA HIS A 20 15.75 19.21 25.25
C HIS A 20 14.96 17.96 24.86
N LEU A 21 15.37 16.78 25.34
CA LEU A 21 14.65 15.54 25.06
C LEU A 21 13.20 15.57 25.58
N ARG A 22 13.00 16.04 26.82
CA ARG A 22 11.66 16.17 27.40
C ARG A 22 10.77 17.12 26.61
N ARG A 23 11.31 18.26 26.17
CA ARG A 23 10.60 19.23 25.32
C ARG A 23 10.24 18.62 23.97
N SER A 24 11.17 17.90 23.32
CA SER A 24 10.90 17.22 22.05
C SER A 24 9.81 16.15 22.18
N ILE A 25 9.83 15.34 23.24
CA ILE A 25 8.79 14.34 23.51
C ILE A 25 7.44 15.02 23.73
N LEU A 26 7.39 16.08 24.55
CA LEU A 26 6.15 16.81 24.79
C LEU A 26 5.58 17.41 23.50
N VAL A 27 6.42 18.05 22.68
CA VAL A 27 5.99 18.60 21.38
C VAL A 27 5.48 17.48 20.47
N ALA A 28 6.17 16.34 20.40
CA ALA A 28 5.72 15.20 19.60
C ALA A 28 4.37 14.65 20.09
N LEU A 29 4.17 14.53 21.40
CA LEU A 29 2.90 14.07 21.98
C LEU A 29 1.76 15.06 21.69
N LEU A 30 1.99 16.36 21.89
CA LEU A 30 1.00 17.40 21.59
C LEU A 30 0.65 17.45 20.09
N ALA A 31 1.64 17.27 19.22
CA ALA A 31 1.43 17.20 17.78
C ALA A 31 0.67 15.94 17.35
N ALA A 32 0.89 14.79 18.01
CA ALA A 32 0.21 13.54 17.70
C ALA A 32 -1.22 13.46 18.28
N LEU A 33 -1.49 14.16 19.39
CA LEU A 33 -2.75 14.11 20.12
C LEU A 33 -4.01 14.32 19.24
N PRO A 34 -4.11 15.33 18.35
CA PRO A 34 -5.31 15.49 17.52
C PRO A 34 -5.54 14.28 16.59
N PHE A 35 -4.48 13.71 16.00
CA PHE A 35 -4.58 12.55 15.13
C PHE A 35 -5.01 11.29 15.89
N VAL A 36 -4.42 11.05 17.07
CA VAL A 36 -4.83 9.95 17.95
C VAL A 36 -6.29 10.13 18.37
N SER A 37 -6.71 11.35 18.70
CA SER A 37 -8.09 11.62 19.14
C SER A 37 -9.10 11.34 18.03
N ILE A 38 -8.84 11.83 16.80
CA ILE A 38 -9.67 11.54 15.63
C ILE A 38 -9.73 10.03 15.37
N GLN A 39 -8.58 9.34 15.42
CA GLN A 39 -8.53 7.89 15.21
C GLN A 39 -9.35 7.13 16.25
N LEU A 40 -9.27 7.50 17.53
CA LEU A 40 -10.03 6.87 18.60
C LEU A 40 -11.55 7.07 18.44
N ILE A 41 -11.97 8.29 18.09
CA ILE A 41 -13.38 8.61 17.81
C ILE A 41 -13.87 7.80 16.60
N PHE A 42 -13.10 7.78 15.52
CA PHE A 42 -13.43 7.03 14.31
C PHE A 42 -13.52 5.53 14.57
N ASN A 43 -12.56 4.96 15.31
CA ASN A 43 -12.60 3.56 15.75
C ASN A 43 -13.89 3.27 16.51
N LYS A 44 -14.22 4.08 17.53
CA LYS A 44 -15.42 3.89 18.34
C LYS A 44 -16.70 4.01 17.52
N GLY A 45 -16.76 4.97 16.60
CA GLY A 45 -17.92 5.21 15.74
C GLY A 45 -18.19 4.08 14.75
N VAL A 46 -17.14 3.44 14.23
CA VAL A 46 -17.27 2.39 13.21
C VAL A 46 -17.33 0.99 13.82
N THR A 47 -16.50 0.68 14.81
CA THR A 47 -16.35 -0.68 15.36
C THR A 47 -17.00 -0.87 16.73
N GLY A 48 -17.47 0.21 17.36
CA GLY A 48 -17.94 0.17 18.75
C GLY A 48 -16.81 0.10 19.79
N SER A 49 -15.53 0.10 19.38
CA SER A 49 -14.36 -0.01 20.25
C SER A 49 -13.33 1.09 19.96
N PHE A 50 -12.74 1.69 21.00
CA PHE A 50 -11.67 2.68 20.83
C PHE A 50 -10.37 2.07 20.29
N LEU A 51 -10.11 0.80 20.63
CA LEU A 51 -8.84 0.12 20.33
C LEU A 51 -8.92 -0.80 19.11
N THR A 52 -10.13 -1.02 18.56
CA THR A 52 -10.31 -1.80 17.33
C THR A 52 -10.42 -0.86 16.16
N THR A 53 -9.40 -0.84 15.30
CA THR A 53 -9.44 -0.07 14.07
C THR A 53 -10.46 -0.69 13.09
N PRO A 54 -11.11 0.10 12.22
CA PRO A 54 -11.97 -0.43 11.16
C PRO A 54 -11.23 -1.43 10.27
N TYR A 55 -9.94 -1.18 10.06
CA TYR A 55 -9.05 -2.10 9.37
C TYR A 55 -8.98 -3.46 10.05
N ARG A 56 -8.75 -3.50 11.37
CA ARG A 56 -8.72 -4.76 12.11
C ARG A 56 -10.08 -5.47 12.06
N ALA A 57 -11.17 -4.75 12.24
CA ALA A 57 -12.52 -5.31 12.16
C ALA A 57 -12.79 -5.95 10.79
N TYR A 58 -12.45 -5.26 9.69
CA TYR A 58 -12.54 -5.81 8.33
C TYR A 58 -11.75 -7.10 8.18
N PHE A 59 -10.56 -7.18 8.78
CA PHE A 59 -9.67 -8.33 8.64
C PHE A 59 -10.20 -9.52 9.44
N ASP A 60 -10.71 -9.27 10.64
CA ASP A 60 -11.34 -10.31 11.46
C ASP A 60 -12.57 -10.93 10.77
N ASP A 61 -13.30 -10.16 9.96
CA ASP A 61 -14.47 -10.66 9.23
C ASP A 61 -14.12 -11.26 7.86
N PHE A 62 -13.28 -10.61 7.06
CA PHE A 62 -13.10 -10.98 5.64
C PHE A 62 -11.73 -11.57 5.31
N GLN A 63 -10.76 -11.50 6.22
CA GLN A 63 -9.41 -12.04 6.02
C GLN A 63 -8.88 -12.64 7.34
N PRO A 64 -9.55 -13.65 7.91
CA PRO A 64 -9.18 -14.15 9.22
C PRO A 64 -7.72 -14.63 9.27
N ASN A 65 -7.09 -14.55 10.44
CA ASN A 65 -5.67 -14.92 10.66
C ASN A 65 -4.63 -14.07 9.93
N THR A 66 -5.03 -13.02 9.23
CA THR A 66 -4.06 -12.25 8.44
C THR A 66 -3.53 -10.99 9.16
N GLY A 67 -4.12 -10.60 10.29
CA GLY A 67 -3.66 -9.42 11.03
C GLY A 67 -2.22 -9.49 11.56
N LEU A 68 -1.70 -8.33 11.97
CA LEU A 68 -0.34 -8.18 12.49
C LEU A 68 -0.09 -9.09 13.71
N GLY A 69 0.95 -9.92 13.64
CA GLY A 69 1.42 -10.75 14.75
C GLY A 69 1.76 -12.19 14.34
N PHE A 70 1.65 -13.09 15.31
CA PHE A 70 1.92 -14.53 15.14
C PHE A 70 0.62 -15.32 15.04
N ALA A 71 -0.26 -14.93 14.11
CA ALA A 71 -1.48 -15.67 13.86
C ALA A 71 -1.14 -17.12 13.46
N ARG A 72 -1.86 -18.08 14.05
CA ARG A 72 -1.81 -19.48 13.65
C ARG A 72 -2.73 -19.67 12.46
N ASP A 73 -2.33 -20.51 11.52
CA ASP A 73 -3.19 -20.93 10.41
C ASP A 73 -4.33 -21.79 10.96
N ASP A 74 -5.46 -21.16 11.27
CA ASP A 74 -6.71 -21.86 11.55
C ASP A 74 -7.41 -22.14 10.22
N ARG A 75 -7.31 -23.41 9.78
CA ARG A 75 -7.91 -23.89 8.54
C ARG A 75 -9.44 -23.83 8.53
N SER A 76 -10.07 -23.78 9.71
CA SER A 76 -11.52 -23.64 9.81
C SER A 76 -11.99 -22.19 9.68
N ALA A 77 -11.06 -21.22 9.72
CA ALA A 77 -11.40 -19.82 9.57
C ALA A 77 -11.58 -19.44 8.10
N HIS A 78 -12.75 -18.87 7.78
CA HIS A 78 -13.14 -18.41 6.45
C HIS A 78 -13.75 -17.01 6.51
N PRO A 79 -13.70 -16.24 5.41
CA PRO A 79 -14.38 -14.95 5.31
C PRO A 79 -15.88 -15.04 5.64
N LYS A 80 -16.39 -14.13 6.47
CA LYS A 80 -17.80 -14.01 6.85
C LYS A 80 -18.59 -13.23 5.79
N THR A 81 -18.65 -13.79 4.59
CA THR A 81 -19.36 -13.18 3.46
C THR A 81 -19.84 -14.25 2.50
N ASP A 82 -20.91 -13.99 1.77
CA ASP A 82 -21.38 -14.86 0.70
C ASP A 82 -20.71 -14.53 -0.65
N LEU A 83 -19.84 -13.52 -0.69
CA LEU A 83 -19.16 -13.10 -1.91
C LEU A 83 -18.05 -14.09 -2.27
N GLN A 84 -18.27 -14.88 -3.34
CA GLN A 84 -17.29 -15.86 -3.84
C GLN A 84 -15.91 -15.23 -4.10
N GLN A 85 -15.85 -14.00 -4.62
CA GLN A 85 -14.57 -13.31 -4.88
C GLN A 85 -13.70 -13.14 -3.62
N LYS A 86 -14.31 -12.97 -2.44
CA LYS A 86 -13.58 -12.80 -1.18
C LYS A 86 -13.06 -14.14 -0.67
N HIS A 87 -13.85 -15.21 -0.85
CA HIS A 87 -13.38 -16.58 -0.62
C HIS A 87 -12.21 -16.91 -1.53
N ASP A 88 -12.33 -16.65 -2.84
CA ASP A 88 -11.27 -16.91 -3.81
C ASP A 88 -10.01 -16.06 -3.53
N LEU A 89 -10.15 -14.79 -3.16
CA LEU A 89 -9.03 -13.96 -2.72
C LEU A 89 -8.34 -14.57 -1.50
N TYR A 90 -9.12 -14.99 -0.51
CA TYR A 90 -8.59 -15.55 0.72
C TYR A 90 -7.89 -16.89 0.48
N ASP A 91 -8.57 -17.83 -0.17
CA ASP A 91 -8.10 -19.20 -0.35
C ASP A 91 -6.95 -19.30 -1.37
N ARG A 92 -7.01 -18.56 -2.47
CA ARG A 92 -6.01 -18.65 -3.55
C ARG A 92 -4.79 -17.79 -3.30
N PHE A 93 -4.92 -16.68 -2.55
CA PHE A 93 -3.84 -15.73 -2.36
C PHE A 93 -3.41 -15.57 -0.91
N LEU A 94 -4.34 -15.25 0.00
CA LEU A 94 -3.96 -14.91 1.38
C LEU A 94 -3.52 -16.14 2.19
N ARG A 95 -4.25 -17.25 2.10
CA ARG A 95 -3.98 -18.47 2.85
C ARG A 95 -2.62 -19.10 2.50
N PRO A 96 -2.19 -19.19 1.22
CA PRO A 96 -0.81 -19.60 0.91
C PRO A 96 0.26 -18.77 1.59
N LEU A 97 0.06 -17.45 1.71
CA LEU A 97 1.01 -16.56 2.41
C LEU A 97 1.05 -16.82 3.92
N LEU A 98 -0.07 -17.23 4.53
CA LEU A 98 -0.12 -17.63 5.93
C LEU A 98 0.69 -18.90 6.21
N GLY A 99 0.78 -19.80 5.23
CA GLY A 99 1.59 -21.01 5.31
C GLY A 99 3.10 -20.79 5.17
N MET A 100 3.53 -19.63 4.64
CA MET A 100 4.95 -19.32 4.47
C MET A 100 5.61 -18.97 5.81
N SER A 101 6.87 -19.42 5.98
CA SER A 101 7.64 -19.01 7.14
C SER A 101 7.92 -17.50 7.10
N ARG A 102 7.97 -16.85 8.27
CA ARG A 102 8.25 -15.40 8.34
C ARG A 102 9.63 -15.06 7.79
N PHE A 103 10.60 -15.95 7.95
CA PHE A 103 11.94 -15.81 7.38
C PHE A 103 11.91 -15.88 5.85
N GLU A 104 11.21 -16.85 5.27
CA GLU A 104 11.05 -16.95 3.82
C GLU A 104 10.38 -15.70 3.24
N MET A 105 9.28 -15.22 3.84
CA MET A 105 8.65 -13.96 3.40
C MET A 105 9.60 -12.77 3.50
N PHE A 106 10.37 -12.70 4.59
CA PHE A 106 11.34 -11.64 4.81
C PHE A 106 12.44 -11.62 3.74
N THR A 107 13.09 -12.75 3.50
CA THR A 107 14.23 -12.83 2.55
C THR A 107 13.79 -12.79 1.10
N ARG A 108 12.67 -13.44 0.75
CA ARG A 108 12.20 -13.56 -0.63
C ARG A 108 11.52 -12.28 -1.13
N TRP A 109 10.70 -11.65 -0.28
CA TRP A 109 9.81 -10.57 -0.72
C TRP A 109 10.14 -9.24 -0.06
N ARG A 110 10.25 -9.18 1.27
CA ARG A 110 10.32 -7.89 1.98
C ARG A 110 11.58 -7.10 1.68
N ILE A 111 12.76 -7.72 1.76
CA ILE A 111 14.02 -7.02 1.45
C ILE A 111 14.00 -6.48 0.01
N LYS A 112 13.60 -7.32 -0.94
CA LYS A 112 13.53 -6.96 -2.36
C LYS A 112 12.53 -5.82 -2.59
N PHE A 113 11.31 -5.93 -2.07
CA PHE A 113 10.28 -4.91 -2.22
C PHE A 113 10.65 -3.59 -1.52
N THR A 114 11.27 -3.65 -0.34
CA THR A 114 11.79 -2.46 0.33
C THR A 114 12.88 -1.80 -0.50
N ALA A 115 13.87 -2.54 -1.00
CA ALA A 115 14.93 -1.98 -1.83
C ALA A 115 14.35 -1.32 -3.09
N PHE A 116 13.51 -2.04 -3.83
CA PHE A 116 12.85 -1.57 -5.03
C PHE A 116 12.02 -0.29 -4.82
N ALA A 117 11.28 -0.21 -3.71
CA ALA A 117 10.40 0.91 -3.43
C ALA A 117 11.09 2.12 -2.77
N THR A 118 12.31 1.95 -2.24
CA THR A 118 13.01 3.02 -1.50
C THR A 118 14.25 3.56 -2.23
N LEU A 119 14.73 2.86 -3.26
CA LEU A 119 15.89 3.24 -4.05
C LEU A 119 15.51 3.32 -5.54
N PRO A 120 16.06 4.28 -6.29
CA PRO A 120 15.94 4.33 -7.75
C PRO A 120 16.43 3.07 -8.47
N SER A 121 17.36 2.32 -7.88
CA SER A 121 17.87 1.06 -8.44
C SER A 121 18.49 0.18 -7.35
N ASP A 122 18.36 -1.13 -7.53
CA ASP A 122 19.01 -2.16 -6.70
C ASP A 122 20.53 -1.99 -6.64
N LEU A 123 21.17 -1.39 -7.66
CA LEU A 123 22.61 -1.11 -7.65
C LEU A 123 23.01 -0.18 -6.50
N GLN A 124 22.13 0.72 -6.05
CA GLN A 124 22.41 1.62 -4.94
C GLN A 124 22.39 0.90 -3.58
N LEU A 125 21.90 -0.35 -3.52
CA LEU A 125 21.89 -1.14 -2.30
C LEU A 125 23.31 -1.38 -1.75
N ILE A 126 24.33 -1.36 -2.62
CA ILE A 126 25.74 -1.48 -2.20
C ILE A 126 26.19 -0.31 -1.29
N LEU A 127 25.56 0.87 -1.42
CA LEU A 127 25.90 2.05 -0.63
C LEU A 127 25.24 2.03 0.75
N VAL A 128 24.11 1.33 0.91
CA VAL A 128 23.35 1.28 2.17
C VAL A 128 24.17 0.74 3.35
N PRO A 129 24.88 -0.40 3.28
CA PRO A 129 25.69 -0.88 4.40
C PRO A 129 26.85 0.08 4.75
N LEU A 130 27.47 0.71 3.75
CA LEU A 130 28.51 1.73 3.98
C LEU A 130 27.93 2.96 4.70
N GLY A 131 26.72 3.36 4.31
CA GLY A 131 25.94 4.40 4.96
C GLY A 131 25.61 4.07 6.40
N ALA A 132 25.20 2.83 6.68
CA ALA A 132 24.95 2.35 8.04
C ALA A 132 26.18 2.53 8.93
N PHE A 133 27.36 2.09 8.48
CA PHE A 133 28.61 2.31 9.23
C PHE A 133 28.95 3.79 9.41
N ALA A 134 28.69 4.61 8.41
CA ALA A 134 28.94 6.05 8.48
C ALA A 134 28.05 6.74 9.53
N VAL A 135 26.75 6.40 9.57
CA VAL A 135 25.80 7.03 10.51
C VAL A 135 25.96 6.54 11.95
N LEU A 136 26.54 5.36 12.20
CA LEU A 136 26.86 4.91 13.57
C LEU A 136 27.82 5.86 14.30
N ARG A 137 28.57 6.69 13.58
CA ARG A 137 29.47 7.71 14.16
C ARG A 137 28.75 9.01 14.53
N ASP A 138 27.52 9.22 14.05
CA ASP A 138 26.73 10.43 14.29
C ASP A 138 25.39 10.06 14.92
N ARG A 139 25.27 10.28 16.24
CA ARG A 139 24.06 9.97 17.01
C ARG A 139 22.80 10.60 16.42
N ARG A 140 22.91 11.74 15.72
CA ARG A 140 21.77 12.42 15.11
C ARG A 140 21.23 11.68 13.88
N ARG A 141 22.06 10.87 13.21
CA ARG A 141 21.71 10.12 12.00
C ARG A 141 21.36 8.67 12.26
N ILE A 142 21.57 8.16 13.47
CA ILE A 142 21.20 6.80 13.86
C ILE A 142 19.70 6.53 13.60
N VAL A 143 18.84 7.55 13.70
CA VAL A 143 17.41 7.43 13.35
C VAL A 143 17.17 6.93 11.93
N CYS A 144 18.04 7.30 10.97
CA CYS A 144 17.94 6.84 9.58
C CYS A 144 18.29 5.35 9.43
N LEU A 145 19.08 4.79 10.36
CA LEU A 145 19.40 3.36 10.41
C LEU A 145 18.33 2.57 11.16
N ILE A 146 17.90 3.06 12.33
CA ILE A 146 16.94 2.35 13.19
C ILE A 146 15.56 2.26 12.52
N THR A 147 15.10 3.34 11.89
CA THR A 147 13.77 3.40 11.25
C THR A 147 13.52 2.24 10.26
N PRO A 148 14.34 2.01 9.22
CA PRO A 148 14.12 0.91 8.28
C PRO A 148 14.24 -0.47 8.95
N ILE A 149 15.12 -0.63 9.95
CA ILE A 149 15.24 -1.90 10.71
C ILE A 149 13.94 -2.19 11.48
N LEU A 150 13.43 -1.22 12.24
CA LEU A 150 12.20 -1.38 13.02
C LEU A 150 11.00 -1.58 12.10
N PHE A 151 10.93 -0.83 10.99
CA PHE A 151 9.89 -0.99 9.99
C PHE A 151 9.87 -2.42 9.43
N LEU A 152 11.03 -2.93 9.00
CA LEU A 152 11.17 -4.28 8.47
C LEU A 152 10.85 -5.34 9.53
N ALA A 153 11.27 -5.13 10.77
CA ALA A 153 10.95 -6.02 11.89
C ALA A 153 9.43 -6.04 12.18
N LEU A 154 8.76 -4.89 12.15
CA LEU A 154 7.32 -4.79 12.36
C LEU A 154 6.55 -5.48 11.23
N TYR A 155 6.87 -5.14 9.97
CA TYR A 155 6.26 -5.78 8.82
C TYR A 155 6.66 -7.25 8.68
N SER A 156 7.67 -7.71 9.44
CA SER A 156 7.99 -9.14 9.52
C SER A 156 6.83 -9.98 10.08
N LEU A 157 5.99 -9.34 10.89
CA LEU A 157 4.81 -9.91 11.55
C LEU A 157 3.54 -9.80 10.69
N TYR A 158 3.65 -9.28 9.47
CA TYR A 158 2.51 -9.01 8.60
C TYR A 158 2.56 -9.92 7.36
N PRO A 159 1.56 -10.77 7.08
CA PRO A 159 1.65 -11.78 6.01
C PRO A 159 1.68 -11.20 4.60
N TYR A 160 1.15 -9.99 4.41
CA TYR A 160 1.18 -9.25 3.15
C TYR A 160 2.08 -8.03 3.29
N TYR A 161 2.88 -7.78 2.26
CA TYR A 161 3.77 -6.63 2.20
C TYR A 161 3.77 -6.10 0.78
N MET A 162 3.20 -4.92 0.58
CA MET A 162 3.16 -4.29 -0.74
C MET A 162 4.32 -3.29 -0.87
N THR A 163 4.84 -3.15 -2.09
CA THR A 163 5.99 -2.28 -2.41
C THR A 163 5.79 -0.85 -1.89
N TYR A 164 4.62 -0.27 -2.10
CA TYR A 164 4.30 1.09 -1.67
C TYR A 164 4.30 1.30 -0.14
N TYR A 165 4.26 0.25 0.69
CA TYR A 165 4.41 0.40 2.13
C TYR A 165 5.79 0.93 2.51
N ALA A 166 6.83 0.59 1.74
CA ALA A 166 8.19 1.03 2.02
C ALA A 166 8.41 2.53 1.78
N LEU A 167 7.52 3.21 1.06
CA LEU A 167 7.65 4.65 0.77
C LEU A 167 7.76 5.49 2.06
N ALA A 168 7.12 5.03 3.15
CA ALA A 168 7.21 5.68 4.45
C ALA A 168 8.63 5.74 5.02
N ILE A 169 9.52 4.80 4.65
CA ILE A 169 10.92 4.76 5.10
C ILE A 169 11.92 5.15 4.02
N ALA A 170 11.47 5.45 2.80
CA ALA A 170 12.34 5.82 1.69
C ALA A 170 13.32 6.96 2.02
N PRO A 171 12.91 8.06 2.69
CA PRO A 171 13.85 9.13 3.05
C PRO A 171 15.02 8.64 3.92
N CYS A 172 14.77 7.72 4.85
CA CYS A 172 15.81 7.17 5.70
C CYS A 172 16.80 6.32 4.89
N VAL A 173 16.28 5.46 4.00
CA VAL A 173 17.11 4.61 3.14
C VAL A 173 17.94 5.45 2.15
N ILE A 174 17.36 6.51 1.58
CA ILE A 174 18.07 7.46 0.71
C ILE A 174 19.21 8.15 1.47
N VAL A 175 18.96 8.62 2.70
CA VAL A 175 20.01 9.23 3.53
C VAL A 175 21.13 8.25 3.87
N LEU A 176 20.81 6.96 4.09
CA LEU A 176 21.82 5.92 4.25
C LEU A 176 22.64 5.76 2.97
N ALA A 177 22.01 5.61 1.81
CA ALA A 177 22.71 5.49 0.54
C ALA A 177 23.63 6.70 0.25
N LEU A 178 23.14 7.92 0.47
CA LEU A 178 23.94 9.15 0.32
C LEU A 178 25.09 9.24 1.34
N SER A 179 24.87 8.77 2.57
CA SER A 179 25.93 8.69 3.57
C SER A 179 27.00 7.65 3.17
N GLY A 180 26.60 6.56 2.52
CA GLY A 180 27.51 5.57 1.95
C GLY A 180 28.34 6.13 0.80
N ALA A 181 27.69 6.83 -0.14
CA ALA A 181 28.37 7.55 -1.22
C ALA A 181 29.44 8.51 -0.66
N ARG A 182 29.08 9.32 0.34
CA ARG A 182 30.02 10.22 1.01
C ARG A 182 31.17 9.48 1.67
N ALA A 183 30.91 8.36 2.34
CA ALA A 183 31.96 7.57 2.99
C ALA A 183 32.98 7.02 1.97
N VAL A 184 32.52 6.58 0.79
CA VAL A 184 33.39 6.13 -0.31
C VAL A 184 34.28 7.28 -0.81
N ILE A 185 33.70 8.46 -1.01
CA ILE A 185 34.43 9.67 -1.45
C ILE A 185 35.48 10.08 -0.42
N ASP A 186 35.09 10.16 0.86
CA ASP A 186 35.99 10.54 1.95
C ASP A 186 37.14 9.53 2.11
N LEU A 187 36.87 8.23 1.91
CA LEU A 187 37.91 7.19 1.93
C LEU A 187 38.89 7.35 0.76
N ALA A 188 38.39 7.60 -0.45
CA ALA A 188 39.23 7.83 -1.62
C ALA A 188 40.13 9.07 -1.46
N ARG A 189 39.56 10.17 -0.92
CA ARG A 189 40.31 11.42 -0.64
C ARG A 189 41.42 11.25 0.38
N ARG A 190 41.26 10.35 1.37
CA ARG A 190 42.32 10.02 2.33
C ARG A 190 43.51 9.32 1.68
N SER A 191 43.28 8.59 0.58
CA SER A 191 44.33 7.92 -0.18
C SER A 191 45.05 8.91 -1.11
N SER A 192 44.29 9.69 -1.89
CA SER A 192 44.80 10.72 -2.78
C SER A 192 43.69 11.72 -3.15
N SER A 193 44.01 13.01 -3.16
CA SER A 193 43.04 14.05 -3.55
C SER A 193 42.51 13.85 -4.97
N SER A 194 43.40 13.55 -5.92
CA SER A 194 43.04 13.30 -7.33
C SER A 194 42.11 12.10 -7.49
N ILE A 195 42.39 10.99 -6.78
CA ILE A 195 41.50 9.81 -6.78
C ILE A 195 40.16 10.16 -6.15
N GLY A 196 40.17 10.91 -5.05
CA GLY A 196 38.97 11.37 -4.37
C GLY A 196 38.04 12.20 -5.25
N ASP A 197 38.59 13.10 -6.07
CA ASP A 197 37.79 13.92 -6.98
C ASP A 197 37.24 13.12 -8.17
N ALA A 198 38.02 12.18 -8.72
CA ALA A 198 37.53 11.26 -9.73
C ALA A 198 36.38 10.38 -9.20
N VAL A 199 36.52 9.83 -7.99
CA VAL A 199 35.48 9.04 -7.31
C VAL A 199 34.24 9.89 -7.02
N TYR A 200 34.43 11.15 -6.58
CA TYR A 200 33.32 12.08 -6.36
C TYR A 200 32.51 12.29 -7.64
N VAL A 201 33.16 12.64 -8.75
CA VAL A 201 32.49 12.85 -10.03
C VAL A 201 31.78 11.58 -10.46
N PHE A 202 32.46 10.43 -10.41
CA PHE A 202 31.88 9.14 -10.79
C PHE A 202 30.63 8.81 -9.97
N VAL A 203 30.70 8.86 -8.64
CA VAL A 203 29.57 8.51 -7.76
C VAL A 203 28.38 9.44 -7.97
N MET A 204 28.63 10.75 -8.14
CA MET A 204 27.55 11.73 -8.39
C MET A 204 26.90 11.53 -9.76
N CYS A 205 27.71 11.37 -10.82
CA CYS A 205 27.21 11.13 -12.18
C CYS A 205 26.47 9.80 -12.29
N ALA A 206 27.01 8.72 -11.71
CA ALA A 206 26.37 7.40 -11.69
C ALA A 206 25.03 7.43 -10.94
N SER A 207 24.99 8.11 -9.78
CA SER A 207 23.74 8.26 -9.02
C SER A 207 22.70 9.04 -9.81
N ALA A 208 23.10 10.15 -10.44
CA ALA A 208 22.20 10.95 -11.28
C ALA A 208 21.69 10.15 -12.49
N ALA A 209 22.57 9.42 -13.19
CA ALA A 209 22.20 8.59 -14.33
C ALA A 209 21.21 7.48 -13.93
N ILE A 210 21.45 6.82 -12.79
CA ILE A 210 20.53 5.83 -12.23
C ILE A 210 19.17 6.44 -11.89
N CYS A 211 19.15 7.61 -11.24
CA CYS A 211 17.89 8.30 -10.93
C CYS A 211 17.12 8.67 -12.21
N ILE A 212 17.80 9.19 -13.23
CA ILE A 212 17.19 9.53 -14.52
C ILE A 212 16.65 8.28 -15.21
N ALA A 213 17.38 7.17 -15.20
CA ALA A 213 16.96 5.90 -15.79
C ALA A 213 15.80 5.22 -15.04
N ALA A 214 15.56 5.61 -13.78
CA ALA A 214 14.45 5.12 -12.97
C ALA A 214 13.14 5.91 -13.19
N LEU A 215 13.20 7.05 -13.90
CA LEU A 215 12.02 7.86 -14.17
C LEU A 215 11.05 7.16 -15.13
N PRO A 216 9.73 7.33 -14.93
CA PRO A 216 8.70 6.86 -15.86
C PRO A 216 8.96 7.20 -17.33
N GLU A 217 9.50 8.39 -17.61
CA GLU A 217 9.70 8.91 -18.96
C GLU A 217 10.85 8.24 -19.71
N THR A 218 11.81 7.65 -18.99
CA THR A 218 12.98 6.98 -19.57
C THR A 218 12.85 5.46 -19.51
N ARG A 219 12.03 4.96 -18.58
CA ARG A 219 11.75 3.55 -18.40
C ARG A 219 10.74 3.09 -19.45
N LEU A 220 11.24 2.54 -20.56
CA LEU A 220 10.42 1.99 -21.66
C LEU A 220 9.60 0.75 -21.27
N ASP A 221 9.89 0.15 -20.11
CA ASP A 221 9.19 -1.01 -19.56
C ASP A 221 8.81 -0.73 -18.10
N PHE A 222 7.55 -0.36 -17.88
CA PHE A 222 7.00 -0.10 -16.55
C PHE A 222 6.98 -1.35 -15.65
N GLY A 223 7.32 -2.51 -16.21
CA GLY A 223 7.27 -3.81 -15.58
C GLY A 223 5.85 -4.35 -15.56
N GLU A 224 5.75 -5.67 -15.40
CA GLU A 224 4.48 -6.37 -15.30
C GLU A 224 3.58 -5.74 -14.22
N GLU A 225 4.09 -5.16 -13.14
CA GLU A 225 3.23 -4.70 -12.03
C GLU A 225 2.28 -3.52 -12.38
N LEU A 226 2.69 -2.62 -13.29
CA LEU A 226 1.84 -1.53 -13.78
C LEU A 226 0.95 -1.99 -14.95
N ASP A 227 1.42 -2.93 -15.75
CA ASP A 227 0.67 -3.52 -16.88
C ASP A 227 -0.28 -4.67 -16.45
N ALA A 228 -0.05 -5.29 -15.29
CA ALA A 228 -0.74 -6.49 -14.76
C ALA A 228 -1.95 -6.19 -13.88
N ILE A 229 -2.42 -4.93 -13.83
CA ILE A 229 -3.82 -4.65 -13.46
C ILE A 229 -4.64 -4.26 -14.71
N PRO A 230 -4.62 -5.07 -15.80
CA PRO A 230 -5.27 -4.72 -17.04
C PRO A 230 -6.80 -4.67 -16.92
N GLY A 231 -7.39 -5.16 -15.81
CA GLY A 231 -8.83 -5.04 -15.59
C GLY A 231 -9.25 -3.62 -15.24
N LEU A 232 -8.77 -3.04 -14.14
CA LEU A 232 -9.31 -1.77 -13.62
C LEU A 232 -9.02 -0.58 -14.54
N GLY A 233 -7.81 -0.48 -15.10
CA GLY A 233 -7.44 0.59 -16.03
C GLY A 233 -8.30 0.57 -17.29
N ASN A 234 -8.46 -0.61 -17.89
CA ASN A 234 -9.29 -0.80 -19.08
C ASN A 234 -10.77 -0.54 -18.77
N ILE A 235 -11.30 -1.03 -17.64
CA ILE A 235 -12.67 -0.75 -17.19
C ILE A 235 -12.90 0.77 -17.08
N ASN A 236 -11.96 1.50 -16.46
CA ASN A 236 -12.05 2.95 -16.30
C ASN A 236 -12.05 3.70 -17.64
N GLN A 237 -11.34 3.21 -18.66
CA GLN A 237 -11.31 3.81 -19.99
C GLN A 237 -12.51 3.42 -20.86
N VAL A 238 -12.95 2.17 -20.79
CA VAL A 238 -13.99 1.61 -21.66
C VAL A 238 -15.39 1.95 -21.19
N LEU A 239 -15.65 1.99 -19.87
CA LEU A 239 -16.99 2.23 -19.36
C LEU A 239 -17.60 3.56 -19.82
N PRO A 240 -16.90 4.71 -19.73
CA PRO A 240 -17.45 5.99 -20.19
C PRO A 240 -17.77 6.01 -21.69
N LEU A 241 -17.11 5.16 -22.49
CA LEU A 241 -17.30 5.08 -23.94
C LEU A 241 -18.47 4.15 -24.34
N ARG A 242 -18.87 3.21 -23.47
CA ARG A 242 -19.84 2.16 -23.81
C ARG A 242 -21.14 2.22 -22.99
N ALA A 243 -21.07 2.64 -21.73
CA ALA A 243 -22.25 2.83 -20.89
C ALA A 243 -22.79 4.25 -21.07
N LYS A 244 -24.09 4.40 -21.31
CA LYS A 244 -24.75 5.70 -21.48
C LYS A 244 -25.23 6.21 -20.12
N PRO A 245 -24.70 7.32 -19.58
CA PRO A 245 -25.20 7.91 -18.34
C PRO A 245 -26.66 8.40 -18.46
N PRO A 246 -27.44 8.45 -17.36
CA PRO A 246 -27.10 7.89 -16.05
C PRO A 246 -27.14 6.36 -16.10
N ALA A 247 -26.13 5.70 -15.50
CA ALA A 247 -26.01 4.25 -15.56
C ALA A 247 -25.63 3.60 -14.22
N VAL A 248 -26.06 2.36 -14.03
CA VAL A 248 -25.58 1.43 -13.00
C VAL A 248 -24.97 0.22 -13.70
N VAL A 249 -23.72 -0.11 -13.37
CA VAL A 249 -23.01 -1.29 -13.90
C VAL A 249 -22.85 -2.32 -12.78
N LEU A 250 -23.49 -3.48 -12.96
CA LEU A 250 -23.42 -4.63 -12.07
C LEU A 250 -22.24 -5.52 -12.49
N PHE A 251 -21.20 -5.61 -11.67
CA PHE A 251 -20.01 -6.40 -11.96
C PHE A 251 -20.19 -7.85 -11.49
N ALA A 252 -20.31 -8.77 -12.45
CA ALA A 252 -20.41 -10.20 -12.20
C ALA A 252 -19.02 -10.80 -12.00
N TYR A 253 -18.80 -11.40 -10.83
CA TYR A 253 -17.60 -12.19 -10.57
C TYR A 253 -17.74 -13.58 -11.18
N THR A 254 -16.68 -14.03 -11.85
CA THR A 254 -16.52 -15.41 -12.31
C THR A 254 -15.21 -15.97 -11.74
N PRO A 255 -15.10 -17.30 -11.52
CA PRO A 255 -13.88 -17.91 -10.96
C PRO A 255 -12.60 -17.68 -11.77
N ASP A 256 -12.74 -17.33 -13.07
CA ASP A 256 -11.63 -16.99 -13.97
C ASP A 256 -11.19 -15.52 -13.84
N ALA A 257 -12.01 -14.66 -13.21
CA ALA A 257 -11.66 -13.27 -12.96
C ALA A 257 -10.66 -13.16 -11.80
N SER A 258 -9.77 -12.16 -11.89
CA SER A 258 -8.84 -11.85 -10.80
C SER A 258 -9.61 -11.43 -9.54
N PRO A 259 -9.45 -12.12 -8.40
CA PRO A 259 -10.11 -11.75 -7.15
C PRO A 259 -9.49 -10.51 -6.49
N HIS A 260 -8.35 -10.04 -7.02
CA HIS A 260 -7.68 -8.81 -6.57
C HIS A 260 -8.32 -7.53 -7.12
N GLU A 261 -9.14 -7.65 -8.17
CA GLU A 261 -9.81 -6.51 -8.78
C GLU A 261 -11.15 -6.26 -8.09
N GLU A 262 -11.37 -5.03 -7.64
CA GLU A 262 -12.62 -4.60 -7.00
C GLU A 262 -13.16 -3.37 -7.77
N PRO A 263 -13.81 -3.58 -8.93
CA PRO A 263 -14.17 -2.50 -9.85
C PRO A 263 -15.35 -1.65 -9.39
N VAL A 264 -15.93 -1.94 -8.22
CA VAL A 264 -17.18 -1.36 -7.72
C VAL A 264 -17.01 -0.05 -6.96
N TYR A 265 -15.78 0.45 -6.85
CA TYR A 265 -15.50 1.72 -6.16
C TYR A 265 -15.48 2.90 -7.15
N ASN A 266 -16.41 3.84 -6.97
CA ASN A 266 -16.44 5.13 -7.66
C ASN A 266 -15.44 6.11 -7.01
N TRP A 267 -14.16 6.00 -7.38
CA TRP A 267 -13.06 6.72 -6.72
C TRP A 267 -13.01 8.23 -7.02
N ASP A 268 -13.70 8.68 -8.06
CA ASP A 268 -13.68 10.04 -8.60
C ASP A 268 -14.76 10.96 -8.03
N VAL A 269 -15.65 10.43 -7.18
CA VAL A 269 -16.72 11.19 -6.51
C VAL A 269 -16.76 10.89 -5.01
N ALA A 270 -17.18 11.87 -4.20
CA ALA A 270 -17.31 11.69 -2.75
C ALA A 270 -18.54 10.85 -2.36
N ASN A 271 -19.64 11.01 -3.08
CA ASN A 271 -20.86 10.22 -2.93
C ASN A 271 -21.07 9.39 -4.20
N PRO A 272 -21.23 8.06 -4.10
CA PRO A 272 -21.42 7.22 -5.29
C PRO A 272 -22.62 7.62 -6.15
N PHE A 273 -23.65 8.26 -5.59
CA PHE A 273 -24.82 8.72 -6.35
C PHE A 273 -24.55 9.94 -7.24
N ASP A 274 -23.43 10.65 -7.04
CA ASP A 274 -23.02 11.77 -7.90
C ASP A 274 -22.26 11.28 -9.15
N ALA A 275 -21.94 9.98 -9.23
CA ALA A 275 -21.24 9.42 -10.38
C ALA A 275 -22.17 9.31 -11.60
N PRO A 276 -21.72 9.69 -12.81
CA PRO A 276 -22.50 9.46 -14.04
C PRO A 276 -22.69 7.96 -14.34
N ILE A 277 -21.76 7.13 -13.87
CA ILE A 277 -21.81 5.67 -13.95
C ILE A 277 -21.54 5.11 -12.56
N ILE A 278 -22.59 4.62 -11.91
CA ILE A 278 -22.53 3.98 -10.60
C ILE A 278 -22.06 2.53 -10.79
N ARG A 279 -21.10 2.10 -9.96
CA ARG A 279 -20.54 0.76 -10.02
C ARG A 279 -21.01 -0.04 -8.81
N ALA A 280 -21.51 -1.25 -9.04
CA ALA A 280 -22.02 -2.10 -7.98
C ALA A 280 -21.64 -3.57 -8.23
N GLN A 281 -21.57 -4.37 -7.16
CA GLN A 281 -21.42 -5.80 -7.29
C GLN A 281 -22.71 -6.42 -7.84
N ASP A 282 -22.58 -7.39 -8.75
CA ASP A 282 -23.68 -8.30 -9.05
C ASP A 282 -23.85 -9.25 -7.85
N LEU A 283 -24.89 -9.02 -7.05
CA LEU A 283 -25.21 -9.79 -5.85
C LEU A 283 -26.26 -10.88 -6.12
N GLY A 284 -26.47 -11.22 -7.39
CA GLY A 284 -27.53 -12.12 -7.84
C GLY A 284 -28.89 -11.44 -7.95
N GLU A 285 -29.82 -12.13 -8.60
CA GLU A 285 -31.11 -11.57 -9.04
C GLU A 285 -31.92 -10.93 -7.90
N SER A 286 -32.00 -11.58 -6.74
CA SER A 286 -32.80 -11.07 -5.60
C SER A 286 -32.27 -9.74 -5.07
N ARG A 287 -30.96 -9.60 -4.87
CA ARG A 287 -30.35 -8.40 -4.31
C ARG A 287 -30.20 -7.30 -5.37
N ASN A 288 -29.96 -7.66 -6.63
CA ASN A 288 -29.94 -6.71 -7.74
C ASN A 288 -31.32 -6.06 -7.95
N ARG A 289 -32.42 -6.80 -7.72
CA ARG A 289 -33.79 -6.24 -7.76
C ARG A 289 -33.98 -5.06 -6.80
N GLU A 290 -33.37 -5.09 -5.62
CA GLU A 290 -33.48 -3.98 -4.67
C GLU A 290 -32.86 -2.69 -5.22
N ILE A 291 -31.69 -2.81 -5.87
CA ILE A 291 -31.02 -1.68 -6.54
C ILE A 291 -31.89 -1.18 -7.70
N ILE A 292 -32.38 -2.09 -8.55
CA ILE A 292 -33.25 -1.76 -9.68
C ILE A 292 -34.51 -1.04 -9.20
N HIS A 293 -35.20 -1.54 -8.15
CA HIS A 293 -36.38 -0.89 -7.59
C HIS A 293 -36.08 0.49 -7.00
N TYR A 294 -34.93 0.64 -6.31
CA TYR A 294 -34.50 1.93 -5.78
C TYR A 294 -34.37 2.98 -6.90
N PHE A 295 -33.72 2.63 -8.01
CA PHE A 295 -33.56 3.51 -9.16
C PHE A 295 -34.86 3.69 -9.93
N ALA A 296 -35.68 2.65 -10.11
CA ALA A 296 -36.97 2.79 -10.79
C ALA A 296 -37.90 3.80 -10.09
N ALA A 297 -37.83 3.88 -8.75
CA ALA A 297 -38.64 4.81 -7.97
C ALA A 297 -38.15 6.28 -8.02
N ARG A 298 -36.88 6.53 -8.38
CA ARG A 298 -36.25 7.87 -8.29
C ARG A 298 -35.73 8.41 -9.62
N HIS A 299 -35.21 7.51 -10.45
CA HIS A 299 -34.53 7.75 -11.73
C HIS A 299 -34.87 6.62 -12.72
N PRO A 300 -36.16 6.48 -13.13
CA PRO A 300 -36.65 5.37 -13.97
C PRO A 300 -35.89 5.18 -15.30
N GLU A 301 -35.29 6.24 -15.81
CA GLU A 301 -34.47 6.29 -17.02
C GLU A 301 -33.06 5.73 -16.86
N THR A 302 -32.62 5.41 -15.63
CA THR A 302 -31.26 4.91 -15.35
C THR A 302 -30.99 3.62 -16.13
N ASN A 303 -29.94 3.62 -16.94
CA ASN A 303 -29.51 2.47 -17.72
C ASN A 303 -28.82 1.43 -16.81
N PHE A 304 -29.21 0.17 -16.93
CA PHE A 304 -28.55 -0.94 -16.22
C PHE A 304 -27.72 -1.75 -17.19
N TYR A 305 -26.49 -2.03 -16.78
CA TYR A 305 -25.57 -2.91 -17.48
C TYR A 305 -25.07 -4.02 -16.56
N ARG A 306 -24.70 -5.15 -17.15
CA ARG A 306 -23.93 -6.20 -16.48
C ARG A 306 -22.55 -6.27 -17.09
N PHE A 307 -21.51 -6.25 -16.26
CA PHE A 307 -20.13 -6.46 -16.70
C PHE A 307 -19.64 -7.81 -16.20
N ASP A 308 -19.47 -8.77 -17.12
CA ASP A 308 -18.82 -10.05 -16.79
C ASP A 308 -17.31 -9.85 -16.67
N ARG A 309 -16.76 -10.09 -15.49
CA ARG A 309 -15.34 -9.84 -15.22
C ARG A 309 -14.40 -10.85 -15.86
N GLY A 310 -14.84 -12.08 -16.08
CA GLY A 310 -14.04 -13.11 -16.73
C GLY A 310 -13.99 -12.89 -18.24
N LEU A 311 -15.16 -12.68 -18.84
CA LEU A 311 -15.29 -12.44 -20.28
C LEU A 311 -14.93 -11.01 -20.69
N ARG A 312 -14.89 -10.07 -19.73
CA ARG A 312 -14.68 -8.62 -19.95
C ARG A 312 -15.71 -8.03 -20.92
N GLN A 313 -16.95 -8.45 -20.80
CA GLN A 313 -18.06 -8.03 -21.66
C GLN A 313 -19.07 -7.19 -20.89
N LEU A 314 -19.54 -6.12 -21.53
CA LEU A 314 -20.58 -5.24 -21.02
C LEU A 314 -21.88 -5.51 -21.76
N GLU A 315 -22.89 -5.95 -21.05
CA GLU A 315 -24.24 -6.25 -21.56
C GLU A 315 -25.22 -5.17 -21.09
N PHE A 316 -26.06 -4.65 -21.99
CA PHE A 316 -27.14 -3.73 -21.62
C PHE A 316 -28.38 -4.52 -21.23
N LEU A 317 -28.88 -4.30 -20.01
CA LEU A 317 -30.03 -5.03 -19.47
C LEU A 317 -31.37 -4.32 -19.76
N GLY A 318 -31.34 -2.98 -19.84
CA GLY A 318 -32.52 -2.12 -19.98
C GLY A 318 -32.44 -0.91 -19.06
N THR A 319 -33.47 -0.08 -19.05
CA THR A 319 -33.63 0.98 -18.03
C THR A 319 -34.23 0.41 -16.74
N ALA A 320 -34.07 1.11 -15.61
CA ALA A 320 -34.64 0.71 -14.32
C ALA A 320 -36.15 0.42 -14.42
N GLU A 321 -36.91 1.29 -15.09
CA GLU A 321 -38.34 1.09 -15.33
C GLU A 321 -38.64 -0.15 -16.19
N GLN A 322 -37.90 -0.35 -17.28
CA GLN A 322 -38.08 -1.52 -18.14
C GLN A 322 -37.83 -2.82 -17.38
N LEU A 323 -36.81 -2.84 -16.52
CA LEU A 323 -36.44 -3.99 -15.72
C LEU A 323 -37.48 -4.33 -14.64
N VAL A 324 -38.11 -3.33 -14.01
CA VAL A 324 -39.25 -3.57 -13.11
C VAL A 324 -40.47 -4.08 -13.88
N ARG A 325 -40.81 -3.48 -15.01
CA ARG A 325 -41.98 -3.88 -15.83
C ARG A 325 -41.85 -5.26 -16.45
N ARG A 326 -40.63 -5.68 -16.77
CA ARG A 326 -40.39 -6.99 -17.40
C ARG A 326 -40.79 -8.17 -16.52
N ASN A 327 -41.12 -7.97 -15.23
CA ASN A 327 -41.34 -9.01 -14.24
C ASN A 327 -40.26 -10.09 -14.43
N PHE A 328 -39.09 -9.95 -13.80
CA PHE A 328 -38.05 -11.00 -13.74
C PHE A 328 -38.65 -12.33 -13.21
N THR A 329 -39.40 -13.04 -14.04
CA THR A 329 -40.24 -14.21 -13.72
C THR A 329 -39.92 -15.38 -14.64
N GLN A 330 -38.93 -15.26 -15.51
CA GLN A 330 -38.31 -16.43 -16.10
C GLN A 330 -36.84 -16.46 -15.68
N PRO A 331 -36.46 -17.39 -14.78
CA PRO A 331 -35.07 -17.78 -14.68
C PRO A 331 -34.65 -18.17 -16.10
N THR A 332 -33.55 -17.63 -16.59
CA THR A 332 -32.83 -18.21 -17.72
C THR A 332 -32.37 -19.59 -17.29
N THR A 333 -33.26 -20.57 -17.38
CA THR A 333 -32.94 -21.98 -17.21
C THR A 333 -32.03 -22.38 -18.35
N GLY A 334 -30.74 -22.48 -18.05
CA GLY A 334 -29.76 -23.35 -18.70
C GLY A 334 -29.52 -23.13 -20.19
N GLN A 335 -28.39 -22.49 -20.50
CA GLN A 335 -27.50 -22.97 -21.56
C GLN A 335 -26.10 -23.18 -20.99
#